data_AF-A0A832LSF5-F1
#
_entry.id   AF-A0A832LSF5-F1
#
_cell.length_a   1.000
_cell.length_b   1.000
_cell.length_c   1.000
_cell.angle_alpha   90.00
_cell.angle_beta   90.00
_cell.angle_gamma   90.00
#
_symmetry.space_group_name_H-M   'P 1'
#
loop_
_entity.id
_entity.type
_entity.pdbx_description
1 polymer ?
#
loop_
_entity_poly.entity_id
_entity_poly.type
_entity_poly.pdbx_seq_one_letter_code
_entity_poly.pdbx_strand_id
1 'polypeptide(L)'
;MLIKINGQEIELPEGSTVKDAIKATKAPHIKGSVISVIKGKEEFEKHINKYKIKTTAGSIIIEILEDEKITPLIKAWRKNYKKFNGQRIRWTTPDEVAIGPIKTELEPTHKEFQYNKNEVILSLSGFSPESTHVIFSKDQHKAIYGAPPHNRGVFAKIIGGMRTLLLLTEDDHIKEVKPIIERRSIVKSAAVTDLNTILKDGNQVFTYVKVKPDKKSPESVEHFFSLLEDGKVKVDYESNSFIGFYALEGIKKGVERIEQRKRGTVTLRNRGRGVGRVYIYREDRVSTPSHNYIGTVQKGMELVDIARKGDHITIKCEPGRIMTVNMTQKQAEEYLQEHHIKQIRDGLKDDKAIIVKQEPKYTMDILKEKKVKTFGIEKDKLIEIEMDEKAPRSTWYFKKISGLVDSPIGSMKVHFAFPGMKVVMFEGDKTEAKGIVPENTPTKCVKAGEIGVTNMSRHHVGLIGVRLEDNDEFGPTGEPFNATNIIGKVTKGLKNIEKFKEGDTVYVREKK
;
A
#
# COMPACT_ATOMS: atom_id res chain seq x y z
N MET A 1 -18.62 -24.07 -9.34
CA MET A 1 -17.74 -23.08 -10.00
C MET A 1 -16.46 -22.89 -9.20
N LEU A 2 -15.31 -22.92 -9.87
CA LEU A 2 -14.00 -22.70 -9.28
C LEU A 2 -13.61 -21.22 -9.44
N ILE A 3 -13.36 -20.55 -8.32
CA ILE A 3 -12.93 -19.15 -8.30
C ILE A 3 -11.63 -18.99 -7.50
N LYS A 4 -10.98 -17.83 -7.62
CA LYS A 4 -9.85 -17.46 -6.75
C LYS A 4 -10.20 -16.23 -5.93
N ILE A 5 -9.90 -16.25 -4.64
CA ILE A 5 -9.97 -15.06 -3.78
C ILE A 5 -8.61 -14.77 -3.18
N ASN A 6 -8.03 -13.61 -3.50
CA ASN A 6 -6.68 -13.24 -3.08
C ASN A 6 -5.62 -14.34 -3.34
N GLY A 7 -5.78 -15.05 -4.46
CA GLY A 7 -4.94 -16.16 -4.91
C GLY A 7 -5.27 -17.54 -4.31
N GLN A 8 -6.23 -17.64 -3.39
CA GLN A 8 -6.72 -18.92 -2.85
C GLN A 8 -7.86 -19.46 -3.71
N GLU A 9 -7.73 -20.70 -4.19
CA GLU A 9 -8.79 -21.39 -4.94
C GLU A 9 -9.90 -21.86 -4.00
N ILE A 10 -11.15 -21.71 -4.43
CA ILE A 10 -12.33 -22.19 -3.73
C ILE A 10 -13.42 -22.60 -4.72
N GLU A 11 -14.12 -23.68 -4.40
CA GLU A 11 -15.29 -24.13 -5.12
C GLU A 11 -16.55 -23.59 -4.44
N LEU A 12 -17.43 -22.96 -5.24
CA LEU A 12 -18.70 -22.42 -4.79
C LEU A 12 -19.85 -22.90 -5.69
N PRO A 13 -21.09 -22.92 -5.18
CA PRO A 13 -22.29 -23.12 -6.00
C PRO A 13 -22.42 -22.03 -7.08
N GLU A 14 -23.01 -22.37 -8.23
CA GLU A 14 -23.34 -21.38 -9.25
C GLU A 14 -24.30 -20.31 -8.70
N GLY A 15 -24.12 -19.06 -9.15
CA GLY A 15 -24.88 -17.91 -8.65
C GLY A 15 -24.36 -17.32 -7.33
N SER A 16 -23.32 -17.90 -6.72
CA SER A 16 -22.74 -17.32 -5.50
C SER A 16 -22.14 -15.92 -5.74
N THR A 17 -22.19 -15.09 -4.71
CA THR A 17 -21.74 -13.69 -4.77
C THR A 17 -20.33 -13.51 -4.22
N VAL A 18 -19.77 -12.31 -4.42
CA VAL A 18 -18.54 -11.85 -3.75
C VAL A 18 -18.63 -12.03 -2.23
N LYS A 19 -19.78 -11.74 -1.61
CA LYS A 19 -20.02 -11.92 -0.18
C LYS A 19 -19.87 -13.37 0.26
N ASP A 20 -20.38 -14.31 -0.54
CA ASP A 20 -20.33 -15.75 -0.23
C ASP A 20 -18.89 -16.26 -0.30
N ALA A 21 -18.13 -15.80 -1.30
CA ALA A 21 -16.70 -16.10 -1.42
C ALA A 21 -15.88 -15.58 -0.24
N ILE A 22 -16.15 -14.35 0.22
CA ILE A 22 -15.50 -13.76 1.41
C ILE A 22 -15.81 -14.58 2.66
N LYS A 23 -17.08 -14.95 2.87
CA LYS A 23 -17.50 -15.74 4.04
C LYS A 23 -16.83 -17.12 4.06
N ALA A 24 -16.82 -17.80 2.92
CA ALA A 24 -16.29 -19.15 2.82
C ALA A 24 -14.77 -19.21 3.04
N THR A 25 -14.02 -18.17 2.66
CA THR A 25 -12.56 -18.10 2.86
C THR A 25 -12.13 -17.29 4.07
N LYS A 26 -13.06 -16.62 4.76
CA LYS A 26 -12.78 -15.63 5.82
C LYS A 26 -11.78 -14.57 5.35
N ALA A 27 -11.86 -14.19 4.06
CA ALA A 27 -10.97 -13.20 3.48
C ALA A 27 -11.19 -11.83 4.16
N PRO A 28 -10.12 -11.13 4.59
CA PRO A 28 -10.24 -9.80 5.17
C PRO A 28 -10.94 -8.82 4.20
N HIS A 29 -11.98 -8.15 4.69
CA HIS A 29 -12.65 -7.07 3.98
C HIS A 29 -13.31 -6.12 4.97
N ILE A 30 -13.05 -4.82 4.81
CA ILE A 30 -13.69 -3.78 5.62
C ILE A 30 -14.68 -3.01 4.76
N LYS A 31 -15.90 -2.84 5.28
CA LYS A 31 -17.00 -2.16 4.58
C LYS A 31 -16.57 -0.78 4.06
N GLY A 32 -16.92 -0.51 2.80
CA GLY A 32 -16.53 0.71 2.09
C GLY A 32 -15.15 0.64 1.43
N SER A 33 -14.43 -0.47 1.54
CA SER A 33 -13.19 -0.70 0.79
C SER A 33 -13.49 -1.23 -0.62
N VAL A 34 -12.61 -0.92 -1.57
CA VAL A 34 -12.69 -1.41 -2.94
C VAL A 34 -12.58 -2.93 -2.99
N ILE A 35 -13.43 -3.54 -3.81
CA ILE A 35 -13.34 -4.95 -4.20
C ILE A 35 -13.11 -5.00 -5.70
N SER A 36 -12.13 -5.79 -6.11
CA SER A 36 -11.87 -6.06 -7.52
C SER A 36 -12.34 -7.46 -7.88
N VAL A 37 -13.08 -7.56 -8.99
CA VAL A 37 -13.31 -8.84 -9.67
C VAL A 37 -12.64 -8.75 -11.04
N ILE A 38 -11.62 -9.58 -11.23
CA ILE A 38 -11.03 -9.85 -12.53
C ILE A 38 -11.79 -11.04 -13.11
N LYS A 39 -12.39 -10.84 -14.28
CA LYS A 39 -13.12 -11.90 -14.98
C LYS A 39 -12.17 -13.05 -15.36
N GLY A 40 -12.75 -14.22 -15.64
CA GLY A 40 -12.03 -15.46 -15.89
C GLY A 40 -10.83 -15.35 -16.85
N LYS A 41 -9.92 -16.32 -16.75
CA LYS A 41 -8.60 -16.37 -17.41
C LYS A 41 -8.65 -16.01 -18.91
N GLU A 42 -9.68 -16.46 -19.63
CA GLU A 42 -9.86 -16.15 -21.05
C GLU A 42 -10.11 -14.65 -21.31
N GLU A 43 -10.91 -13.97 -20.49
CA GLU A 43 -11.20 -12.55 -20.66
C GLU A 43 -10.03 -11.68 -20.20
N PHE A 44 -9.29 -12.12 -19.18
CA PHE A 44 -8.03 -11.50 -18.79
C PHE A 44 -6.94 -11.62 -19.87
N GLU A 45 -6.76 -12.81 -20.47
CA GLU A 45 -5.79 -13.05 -21.55
C GLU A 45 -6.11 -12.22 -22.81
N LYS A 46 -7.38 -11.82 -23.03
CA LYS A 46 -7.75 -10.92 -24.13
C LYS A 46 -7.08 -9.54 -24.05
N HIS A 47 -6.70 -9.11 -22.86
CA HIS A 47 -6.08 -7.80 -22.64
C HIS A 47 -4.56 -7.86 -22.50
N ILE A 48 -3.95 -9.04 -22.65
CA ILE A 48 -2.49 -9.20 -22.60
C ILE A 48 -1.91 -8.92 -23.99
N ASN A 49 -1.07 -7.89 -24.05
CA ASN A 49 -0.43 -7.47 -25.29
C ASN A 49 1.04 -7.88 -25.36
N LYS A 50 1.72 -8.15 -24.24
CA LYS A 50 3.15 -8.45 -24.23
C LYS A 50 3.44 -9.87 -23.76
N TYR A 51 4.44 -10.50 -24.38
CA TYR A 51 4.90 -11.83 -24.02
C TYR A 51 6.43 -11.83 -23.90
N LYS A 52 6.92 -12.50 -22.85
CA LYS A 52 8.34 -12.77 -22.65
C LYS A 52 8.63 -14.20 -23.06
N ILE A 53 9.51 -14.36 -24.04
CA ILE A 53 10.00 -15.63 -24.53
C ILE A 53 11.39 -15.83 -23.93
N LYS A 54 11.52 -16.80 -23.02
CA LYS A 54 12.81 -17.18 -22.42
C LYS A 54 13.43 -18.30 -23.23
N THR A 55 14.68 -18.12 -23.61
CA THR A 55 15.50 -19.11 -24.32
C THR A 55 16.68 -19.54 -23.44
N THR A 56 17.48 -20.46 -23.96
CA THR A 56 18.80 -20.78 -23.42
C THR A 56 19.78 -19.60 -23.45
N ALA A 57 19.77 -18.80 -24.52
CA ALA A 57 20.64 -17.63 -24.69
C ALA A 57 20.15 -16.32 -24.03
N GLY A 58 18.90 -16.24 -23.55
CA GLY A 58 18.39 -15.02 -22.90
C GLY A 58 16.88 -14.87 -22.94
N SER A 59 16.38 -13.64 -23.13
CA SER A 59 14.94 -13.38 -23.24
C SER A 59 14.61 -12.35 -24.31
N ILE A 60 13.55 -12.63 -25.06
CA ILE A 60 12.98 -11.75 -26.08
C ILE A 60 11.60 -11.30 -25.58
N ILE A 61 11.24 -10.05 -25.85
CA ILE A 61 9.93 -9.50 -25.52
C ILE A 61 9.24 -9.09 -26.81
N ILE A 62 8.04 -9.62 -27.02
CA ILE A 62 7.17 -9.25 -28.13
C ILE A 62 5.95 -8.48 -27.64
N GLU A 63 5.44 -7.59 -28.46
CA GLU A 63 4.20 -6.85 -28.28
C GLU A 63 3.26 -7.13 -29.45
N ILE A 64 2.05 -7.62 -29.15
CA ILE A 64 0.99 -7.89 -30.10
C ILE A 64 0.51 -6.56 -30.70
N LEU A 65 0.31 -6.55 -32.02
CA LEU A 65 -0.22 -5.40 -32.74
C LEU A 65 -1.71 -5.21 -32.42
N GLU A 66 -2.15 -3.96 -32.25
CA GLU A 66 -3.56 -3.62 -32.05
C GLU A 66 -4.23 -3.31 -33.41
N ASP A 67 -4.72 -4.34 -34.10
CA ASP A 67 -5.48 -4.20 -35.35
C ASP A 67 -6.57 -5.29 -35.43
N GLU A 68 -7.82 -4.89 -35.73
CA GLU A 68 -8.95 -5.80 -35.84
C GLU A 68 -8.75 -6.84 -36.96
N LYS A 69 -8.04 -6.47 -38.04
CA LYS A 69 -7.80 -7.32 -39.21
C LYS A 69 -6.90 -8.52 -38.92
N ILE A 70 -6.17 -8.52 -37.80
CA ILE A 70 -5.29 -9.61 -37.37
C ILE A 70 -5.84 -10.42 -36.20
N THR A 71 -7.09 -10.18 -35.80
CA THR A 71 -7.76 -10.91 -34.71
C THR A 71 -7.62 -12.44 -34.82
N PRO A 72 -7.71 -13.07 -36.02
CA PRO A 72 -7.47 -14.52 -36.15
C PRO A 72 -6.06 -14.96 -35.73
N LEU A 73 -5.03 -14.20 -36.10
CA LEU A 73 -3.64 -14.48 -35.70
C LEU A 73 -3.45 -14.36 -34.19
N ILE A 74 -4.01 -13.30 -33.60
CA ILE A 74 -3.94 -13.04 -32.16
C ILE A 74 -4.62 -14.18 -31.38
N LYS A 75 -5.79 -14.63 -31.84
CA LYS A 75 -6.49 -15.78 -31.24
C LYS A 75 -5.65 -17.05 -31.36
N ALA A 76 -5.08 -17.33 -32.53
CA ALA A 76 -4.22 -18.49 -32.74
C ALA A 76 -2.97 -18.47 -31.83
N TRP A 77 -2.29 -17.32 -31.71
CA TRP A 77 -1.17 -17.15 -30.78
C TRP A 77 -1.60 -17.39 -29.32
N ARG A 78 -2.65 -16.72 -28.84
CA ARG A 78 -3.13 -16.83 -27.45
C ARG A 78 -3.55 -18.25 -27.09
N LYS A 79 -4.19 -18.98 -28.01
CA LYS A 79 -4.56 -20.40 -27.83
C LYS A 79 -3.33 -21.32 -27.71
N ASN A 80 -2.21 -20.96 -28.36
CA ASN A 80 -1.10 -21.90 -28.59
C ASN A 80 0.26 -21.49 -28.02
N TYR A 81 0.46 -20.29 -27.47
CA TYR A 81 1.80 -19.80 -27.07
C TYR A 81 2.56 -20.76 -26.13
N LYS A 82 1.84 -21.48 -25.25
CA LYS A 82 2.44 -22.47 -24.33
C LYS A 82 2.97 -23.70 -25.03
N LYS A 83 2.45 -24.05 -26.21
CA LYS A 83 2.93 -25.19 -27.01
C LYS A 83 4.34 -24.97 -27.55
N PHE A 84 4.82 -23.72 -27.54
CA PHE A 84 6.21 -23.40 -27.86
C PHE A 84 7.18 -23.69 -26.71
N ASN A 85 6.71 -23.98 -25.49
CA ASN A 85 7.60 -24.39 -24.40
C ASN A 85 8.29 -25.70 -24.77
N GLY A 86 9.62 -25.73 -24.66
CA GLY A 86 10.44 -26.87 -25.05
C GLY A 86 10.74 -26.99 -26.54
N GLN A 87 10.11 -26.16 -27.40
CA GLN A 87 10.40 -26.17 -28.83
C GLN A 87 11.81 -25.62 -29.10
N ARG A 88 12.46 -26.18 -30.12
CA ARG A 88 13.79 -25.75 -30.57
C ARG A 88 13.71 -24.54 -31.49
N ILE A 89 14.84 -23.85 -31.63
CA ILE A 89 15.06 -22.97 -32.77
C ILE A 89 15.20 -23.86 -34.00
N ARG A 90 14.29 -23.72 -34.95
CA ARG A 90 14.22 -24.60 -36.13
C ARG A 90 15.26 -24.22 -37.18
N TRP A 91 15.47 -22.92 -37.37
CA TRP A 91 16.53 -22.38 -38.22
C TRP A 91 16.87 -20.95 -37.80
N THR A 92 18.10 -20.55 -38.13
CA THR A 92 18.59 -19.18 -38.03
C THR A 92 19.30 -18.80 -39.33
N THR A 93 18.90 -17.70 -39.96
CA THR A 93 19.61 -17.09 -41.11
C THR A 93 20.08 -15.69 -40.74
N PRO A 94 20.83 -14.93 -41.57
CA PRO A 94 21.10 -13.51 -41.29
C PRO A 94 19.84 -12.67 -41.07
N ASP A 95 18.76 -12.98 -41.81
CA ASP A 95 17.54 -12.18 -41.84
C ASP A 95 16.51 -12.57 -40.77
N GLU A 96 16.58 -13.78 -40.22
CA GLU A 96 15.53 -14.28 -39.32
C GLU A 96 15.92 -15.43 -38.39
N VAL A 97 15.04 -15.69 -37.41
CA VAL A 97 15.08 -16.86 -36.52
C VAL A 97 13.68 -17.45 -36.45
N ALA A 98 13.56 -18.77 -36.53
CA ALA A 98 12.25 -19.44 -36.46
C ALA A 98 12.16 -20.45 -35.32
N ILE A 99 10.98 -20.55 -34.73
CA ILE A 99 10.70 -21.39 -33.56
C ILE A 99 9.47 -22.25 -33.83
N GLY A 100 9.53 -23.53 -33.45
CA GLY A 100 8.47 -24.51 -33.69
C GLY A 100 9.02 -25.84 -34.20
N PRO A 101 8.20 -26.66 -34.88
CA PRO A 101 6.80 -26.42 -35.28
C PRO A 101 5.78 -26.70 -34.17
N ILE A 102 4.58 -26.16 -34.34
CA ILE A 102 3.36 -26.59 -33.63
C ILE A 102 2.19 -26.75 -34.61
N LYS A 103 1.18 -27.52 -34.22
CA LYS A 103 -0.09 -27.62 -34.93
C LYS A 103 -1.02 -26.44 -34.62
N THR A 104 -1.57 -25.79 -35.66
CA THR A 104 -2.62 -24.76 -35.55
C THR A 104 -3.77 -24.99 -36.54
N GLU A 105 -4.80 -24.13 -36.48
CA GLU A 105 -5.98 -24.14 -37.37
C GLU A 105 -5.90 -23.03 -38.43
N LEU A 106 -4.72 -22.45 -38.64
CA LEU A 106 -4.52 -21.38 -39.63
C LEU A 106 -4.39 -21.96 -41.03
N GLU A 107 -4.77 -21.17 -42.03
CA GLU A 107 -4.62 -21.53 -43.44
C GLU A 107 -3.44 -20.78 -44.07
N PRO A 108 -2.54 -21.45 -44.80
CA PRO A 108 -1.40 -20.81 -45.44
C PRO A 108 -1.78 -20.10 -46.74
N THR A 109 -0.92 -19.19 -47.18
CA THR A 109 -0.96 -18.64 -48.54
C THR A 109 0.36 -18.88 -49.27
N HIS A 110 0.31 -18.96 -50.61
CA HIS A 110 1.50 -19.12 -51.47
C HIS A 110 2.14 -17.78 -51.87
N LYS A 111 1.74 -16.68 -51.24
CA LYS A 111 2.18 -15.33 -51.64
C LYS A 111 3.57 -15.02 -51.07
N GLU A 112 4.40 -14.38 -51.89
CA GLU A 112 5.60 -13.71 -51.41
C GLU A 112 5.21 -12.39 -50.75
N PHE A 113 5.84 -12.11 -49.62
CA PHE A 113 5.66 -10.85 -48.90
C PHE A 113 7.01 -10.23 -48.55
N GLN A 114 7.00 -8.91 -48.42
CA GLN A 114 8.11 -8.16 -47.84
C GLN A 114 7.89 -8.01 -46.34
N TYR A 115 8.89 -8.37 -45.54
CA TYR A 115 8.89 -8.26 -44.09
C TYR A 115 9.86 -7.21 -43.62
N ASN A 116 9.50 -6.50 -42.57
CA ASN A 116 10.35 -5.47 -41.97
C ASN A 116 11.10 -6.03 -40.76
N LYS A 117 12.20 -5.38 -40.43
CA LYS A 117 12.93 -5.61 -39.19
C LYS A 117 12.00 -5.50 -37.97
N ASN A 118 12.23 -6.38 -36.99
CA ASN A 118 11.48 -6.49 -35.74
C ASN A 118 10.03 -7.02 -35.88
N GLU A 119 9.57 -7.43 -37.07
CA GLU A 119 8.27 -8.09 -37.23
C GLU A 119 8.31 -9.53 -36.69
N VAL A 120 7.19 -9.97 -36.11
CA VAL A 120 6.98 -11.34 -35.64
C VAL A 120 5.83 -11.96 -36.42
N ILE A 121 6.09 -13.09 -37.05
CA ILE A 121 5.26 -13.68 -38.11
C ILE A 121 4.84 -15.09 -37.71
N LEU A 122 3.57 -15.43 -37.93
CA LEU A 122 3.13 -16.83 -37.95
C LEU A 122 3.30 -17.39 -39.36
N SER A 123 4.08 -18.45 -39.48
CA SER A 123 4.42 -19.11 -40.74
C SER A 123 3.97 -20.56 -40.71
N LEU A 124 3.37 -21.05 -41.80
CA LEU A 124 3.00 -22.46 -41.96
C LEU A 124 3.92 -23.09 -42.99
N SER A 125 5.11 -23.49 -42.53
CA SER A 125 6.16 -24.03 -43.39
C SER A 125 5.68 -25.30 -44.09
N GLY A 126 6.00 -25.45 -45.38
CA GLY A 126 5.48 -26.53 -46.21
C GLY A 126 3.98 -26.43 -46.51
N PHE A 127 3.38 -25.26 -46.29
CA PHE A 127 1.95 -25.00 -46.53
C PHE A 127 1.03 -25.95 -45.76
N SER A 128 1.44 -26.32 -44.53
CA SER A 128 0.70 -27.25 -43.68
C SER A 128 0.38 -26.62 -42.31
N PRO A 129 -0.88 -26.71 -41.84
CA PRO A 129 -1.27 -26.31 -40.48
C PRO A 129 -0.55 -27.09 -39.37
N GLU A 130 0.01 -28.26 -39.68
CA GLU A 130 0.80 -29.09 -38.75
C GLU A 130 2.19 -28.49 -38.46
N SER A 131 2.65 -27.56 -39.30
CA SER A 131 4.02 -27.03 -39.30
C SER A 131 4.05 -25.52 -39.07
N THR A 132 3.32 -25.05 -38.05
CA THR A 132 3.29 -23.62 -37.72
C THR A 132 4.52 -23.21 -36.91
N HIS A 133 5.23 -22.20 -37.40
CA HIS A 133 6.39 -21.58 -36.76
C HIS A 133 6.10 -20.13 -36.40
N VAL A 134 6.86 -19.61 -35.44
CA VAL A 134 6.96 -18.19 -35.16
C VAL A 134 8.31 -17.73 -35.67
N ILE A 135 8.28 -16.82 -36.65
CA ILE A 135 9.46 -16.23 -37.25
C ILE A 135 9.69 -14.84 -36.67
N PHE A 136 10.93 -14.57 -36.31
CA PHE A 136 11.41 -13.29 -35.81
C PHE A 136 12.29 -12.65 -36.88
N SER A 137 11.80 -11.58 -37.50
CA SER A 137 12.52 -10.85 -38.54
C SER A 137 13.64 -9.98 -37.92
N LYS A 138 14.89 -10.28 -38.28
CA LYS A 138 16.09 -9.53 -37.86
C LYS A 138 16.40 -8.36 -38.78
N ASP A 139 16.09 -8.48 -40.06
CA ASP A 139 16.24 -7.43 -41.05
C ASP A 139 15.15 -7.47 -42.12
N GLN A 140 15.10 -6.44 -42.98
CA GLN A 140 14.14 -6.37 -44.07
C GLN A 140 14.46 -7.39 -45.16
N HIS A 141 13.48 -8.21 -45.53
CA HIS A 141 13.66 -9.27 -46.54
C HIS A 141 12.35 -9.59 -47.26
N LYS A 142 12.42 -10.39 -48.32
CA LYS A 142 11.27 -10.96 -49.02
C LYS A 142 11.30 -12.47 -48.92
N ALA A 143 10.15 -13.08 -48.65
CA ALA A 143 10.07 -14.54 -48.53
C ALA A 143 8.64 -15.07 -48.68
N ILE A 144 8.57 -16.38 -48.97
CA ILE A 144 7.33 -17.16 -49.02
C ILE A 144 7.27 -18.06 -47.78
N TYR A 145 6.52 -17.63 -46.76
CA TYR A 145 6.44 -18.33 -45.46
C TYR A 145 5.20 -19.18 -45.25
N GLY A 146 4.37 -19.39 -46.27
CA GLY A 146 3.06 -20.00 -46.03
C GLY A 146 2.24 -19.14 -45.05
N ALA A 147 2.45 -17.82 -45.04
CA ALA A 147 1.86 -16.95 -44.04
C ALA A 147 0.34 -16.91 -44.20
N PRO A 148 -0.44 -16.87 -43.10
CA PRO A 148 -1.89 -16.74 -43.20
C PRO A 148 -2.30 -15.44 -43.92
N PRO A 149 -3.52 -15.40 -44.50
CA PRO A 149 -3.96 -14.29 -45.34
C PRO A 149 -4.10 -12.95 -44.58
N HIS A 150 -4.13 -13.01 -43.25
CA HIS A 150 -4.25 -11.84 -42.38
C HIS A 150 -2.88 -11.17 -42.20
N ASN A 151 -2.74 -9.92 -42.63
CA ASN A 151 -1.54 -9.07 -42.43
C ASN A 151 -0.21 -9.77 -42.70
N ARG A 152 -0.13 -10.57 -43.78
CA ARG A 152 1.10 -11.28 -44.15
C ARG A 152 1.60 -12.21 -43.03
N GLY A 153 0.73 -12.67 -42.12
CA GLY A 153 1.10 -13.43 -40.93
C GLY A 153 1.72 -12.63 -39.78
N VAL A 154 1.96 -11.32 -39.94
CA VAL A 154 2.55 -10.48 -38.90
C VAL A 154 1.51 -10.18 -37.81
N PHE A 155 1.80 -10.55 -36.57
CA PHE A 155 0.89 -10.36 -35.43
C PHE A 155 1.51 -9.60 -34.26
N ALA A 156 2.83 -9.48 -34.21
CA ALA A 156 3.55 -8.82 -33.12
C ALA A 156 4.84 -8.14 -33.62
N LYS A 157 5.44 -7.34 -32.73
CA LYS A 157 6.76 -6.73 -32.92
C LYS A 157 7.69 -7.07 -31.76
N ILE A 158 8.98 -7.15 -32.04
CA ILE A 158 10.02 -7.27 -31.02
C ILE A 158 10.23 -5.90 -30.38
N ILE A 159 10.04 -5.81 -29.07
CA ILE A 159 10.25 -4.58 -28.27
C ILE A 159 11.40 -4.70 -27.28
N GLY A 160 11.98 -5.89 -27.14
CA GLY A 160 13.12 -6.11 -26.26
C GLY A 160 13.83 -7.43 -26.55
N GLY A 161 15.13 -7.50 -26.23
CA GLY A 161 15.92 -8.71 -26.41
C GLY A 161 16.50 -8.90 -27.82
N MET A 162 16.58 -7.85 -28.64
CA MET A 162 17.15 -7.94 -29.99
C MET A 162 18.56 -8.52 -30.01
N ARG A 163 19.43 -8.11 -29.07
CA ARG A 163 20.77 -8.70 -28.90
C ARG A 163 20.72 -10.20 -28.59
N THR A 164 19.72 -10.67 -27.83
CA THR A 164 19.53 -12.10 -27.59
C THR A 164 19.14 -12.82 -28.87
N LEU A 165 18.20 -12.25 -29.64
CA LEU A 165 17.74 -12.82 -30.89
C LEU A 165 18.88 -13.02 -31.90
N LEU A 166 19.83 -12.07 -31.98
CA LEU A 166 21.00 -12.16 -32.86
C LEU A 166 21.97 -13.30 -32.49
N LEU A 167 21.91 -13.80 -31.25
CA LEU A 167 22.80 -14.84 -30.73
C LEU A 167 22.20 -16.25 -30.78
N LEU A 168 20.92 -16.38 -31.16
CA LEU A 168 20.24 -17.67 -31.16
C LEU A 168 20.75 -18.58 -32.29
N THR A 169 21.06 -19.82 -31.93
CA THR A 169 21.43 -20.89 -32.88
C THR A 169 20.42 -22.04 -32.82
N GLU A 170 20.56 -23.02 -33.71
CA GLU A 170 19.69 -24.21 -33.76
C GLU A 170 19.84 -25.13 -32.52
N ASP A 171 20.89 -24.94 -31.73
CA ASP A 171 21.11 -25.64 -30.45
C ASP A 171 20.26 -25.06 -29.31
N ASP A 172 19.74 -23.85 -29.48
CA ASP A 172 18.91 -23.20 -28.48
C ASP A 172 17.47 -23.74 -28.49
N HIS A 173 16.80 -23.59 -27.35
CA HIS A 173 15.37 -23.91 -27.23
C HIS A 173 14.64 -22.92 -26.33
N ILE A 174 13.32 -22.93 -26.45
CA ILE A 174 12.42 -22.16 -25.60
C ILE A 174 12.29 -22.83 -24.24
N LYS A 175 12.73 -22.14 -23.20
CA LYS A 175 12.50 -22.56 -21.81
C LYS A 175 11.05 -22.31 -21.41
N GLU A 176 10.53 -21.12 -21.74
CA GLU A 176 9.20 -20.69 -21.30
C GLU A 176 8.71 -19.50 -22.13
N VAL A 177 7.46 -19.52 -22.56
CA VAL A 177 6.72 -18.36 -23.04
C VAL A 177 5.72 -17.94 -21.97
N LYS A 178 5.86 -16.72 -21.45
CA LYS A 178 4.96 -16.19 -20.42
C LYS A 178 4.37 -14.83 -20.80
N PRO A 179 3.09 -14.59 -20.51
CA PRO A 179 2.51 -13.26 -20.67
C PRO A 179 3.17 -12.27 -19.70
N ILE A 180 3.36 -11.03 -20.14
CA ILE A 180 3.74 -9.91 -19.29
C ILE A 180 2.45 -9.19 -18.89
N ILE A 181 2.08 -9.32 -17.62
CA ILE A 181 0.88 -8.67 -17.07
C ILE A 181 1.20 -7.21 -16.83
N GLU A 182 0.55 -6.34 -17.59
CA GLU A 182 0.63 -4.89 -17.42
C GLU A 182 -0.59 -4.36 -16.67
N ARG A 183 -0.42 -3.25 -15.95
CA ARG A 183 -1.51 -2.57 -15.24
C ARG A 183 -2.70 -2.28 -16.17
N ARG A 184 -2.46 -1.86 -17.42
CA ARG A 184 -3.53 -1.57 -18.39
C ARG A 184 -4.41 -2.79 -18.64
N SER A 185 -3.83 -3.98 -18.70
CA SER A 185 -4.56 -5.23 -18.87
C SER A 185 -5.44 -5.51 -17.65
N ILE A 186 -4.90 -5.34 -16.44
CA ILE A 186 -5.64 -5.48 -15.18
C ILE A 186 -6.80 -4.47 -15.15
N VAL A 187 -6.54 -3.18 -15.34
CA VAL A 187 -7.56 -2.12 -15.29
C VAL A 187 -8.68 -2.32 -16.31
N LYS A 188 -8.38 -2.84 -17.52
CA LYS A 188 -9.40 -3.14 -18.54
C LYS A 188 -10.25 -4.37 -18.18
N SER A 189 -9.64 -5.37 -17.55
CA SER A 189 -10.29 -6.64 -17.19
C SER A 189 -11.02 -6.62 -15.84
N ALA A 190 -10.62 -5.69 -14.96
CA ALA A 190 -11.09 -5.61 -13.59
C ALA A 190 -12.32 -4.68 -13.50
N ALA A 191 -13.38 -5.18 -12.89
CA ALA A 191 -14.47 -4.34 -12.43
C ALA A 191 -14.24 -3.99 -10.95
N VAL A 192 -14.41 -2.71 -10.60
CA VAL A 192 -14.72 -2.34 -9.21
C VAL A 192 -16.15 -2.77 -8.95
N THR A 193 -16.35 -3.56 -7.90
CA THR A 193 -17.62 -4.25 -7.64
C THR A 193 -18.03 -4.11 -6.19
N ASP A 194 -19.24 -4.55 -5.89
CA ASP A 194 -19.77 -4.65 -4.53
C ASP A 194 -19.86 -6.11 -4.06
N LEU A 195 -20.35 -6.27 -2.83
CA LEU A 195 -20.51 -7.59 -2.20
C LEU A 195 -21.59 -8.45 -2.87
N ASN A 196 -22.52 -7.86 -3.63
CA ASN A 196 -23.66 -8.56 -4.22
C ASN A 196 -23.38 -9.03 -5.65
N THR A 197 -22.22 -8.68 -6.20
CA THR A 197 -21.83 -9.07 -7.55
C THR A 197 -21.76 -10.59 -7.68
N ILE A 198 -22.50 -11.13 -8.65
CA ILE A 198 -22.56 -12.56 -8.95
C ILE A 198 -21.24 -13.00 -9.60
N LEU A 199 -20.65 -14.06 -9.07
CA LEU A 199 -19.41 -14.62 -9.59
C LEU A 199 -19.68 -15.64 -10.70
N LYS A 200 -18.73 -15.73 -11.62
CA LYS A 200 -18.69 -16.73 -12.68
C LYS A 200 -17.47 -17.62 -12.48
N ASP A 201 -17.52 -18.81 -13.07
CA ASP A 201 -16.40 -19.73 -13.09
C ASP A 201 -15.12 -19.06 -13.62
N GLY A 202 -14.00 -19.31 -12.95
CA GLY A 202 -12.70 -18.74 -13.25
C GLY A 202 -12.48 -17.30 -12.74
N ASN A 203 -13.47 -16.62 -12.17
CA ASN A 203 -13.29 -15.27 -11.63
C ASN A 203 -12.22 -15.21 -10.54
N GLN A 204 -11.48 -14.10 -10.50
CA GLN A 204 -10.55 -13.78 -9.42
C GLN A 204 -11.02 -12.55 -8.65
N VAL A 205 -11.23 -12.71 -7.35
CA VAL A 205 -11.70 -11.68 -6.43
C VAL A 205 -10.53 -11.21 -5.57
N PHE A 206 -10.36 -9.89 -5.43
CA PHE A 206 -9.36 -9.31 -4.54
C PHE A 206 -10.06 -8.38 -3.55
N THR A 207 -9.85 -8.63 -2.27
CA THR A 207 -10.58 -7.97 -1.17
C THR A 207 -9.69 -7.17 -0.22
N TYR A 208 -8.40 -7.54 -0.15
CA TYR A 208 -7.38 -6.84 0.63
C TYR A 208 -5.99 -6.89 -0.03
N VAL A 209 -5.12 -6.00 0.41
CA VAL A 209 -3.68 -6.00 0.10
C VAL A 209 -2.92 -6.61 1.26
N LYS A 210 -2.09 -7.63 1.00
CA LYS A 210 -1.17 -8.19 2.02
C LYS A 210 0.20 -7.54 1.88
N VAL A 211 0.69 -6.85 2.91
CA VAL A 211 2.04 -6.26 2.93
C VAL A 211 2.92 -7.06 3.88
N LYS A 212 4.16 -7.34 3.46
CA LYS A 212 5.22 -7.86 4.30
C LYS A 212 6.13 -6.71 4.72
N PRO A 213 6.11 -6.28 6.00
CA PRO A 213 7.00 -5.24 6.50
C PRO A 213 8.47 -5.68 6.54
N ASP A 214 9.38 -4.71 6.46
CA ASP A 214 10.82 -4.91 6.55
C ASP A 214 11.35 -4.68 7.96
N LYS A 215 12.12 -5.63 8.46
CA LYS A 215 12.66 -5.58 9.82
C LYS A 215 13.73 -4.50 10.03
N LYS A 216 14.30 -3.96 8.94
CA LYS A 216 15.38 -2.94 9.00
C LYS A 216 14.86 -1.50 8.95
N SER A 217 13.53 -1.31 8.97
CA SER A 217 12.89 0.00 9.01
C SER A 217 11.81 0.07 10.12
N PRO A 218 12.17 -0.21 11.39
CA PRO A 218 11.23 -0.27 12.50
C PRO A 218 10.36 1.00 12.63
N GLU A 219 10.93 2.19 12.48
CA GLU A 219 10.19 3.46 12.63
C GLU A 219 9.18 3.67 11.50
N SER A 220 9.61 3.43 10.25
CA SER A 220 8.76 3.60 9.08
C SER A 220 7.65 2.56 9.02
N VAL A 221 7.90 1.35 9.51
CA VAL A 221 6.90 0.30 9.64
C VAL A 221 5.87 0.65 10.71
N GLU A 222 6.28 1.17 11.86
CA GLU A 222 5.35 1.60 12.90
C GLU A 222 4.47 2.77 12.42
N HIS A 223 5.06 3.75 11.69
CA HIS A 223 4.34 4.82 11.01
C HIS A 223 3.29 4.27 10.04
N PHE A 224 3.65 3.23 9.26
CA PHE A 224 2.71 2.58 8.37
C PHE A 224 1.60 1.86 9.14
N PHE A 225 1.86 1.27 10.30
CA PHE A 225 0.82 0.68 11.13
C PHE A 225 -0.16 1.72 11.70
N SER A 226 0.31 2.90 12.11
CA SER A 226 -0.56 4.00 12.55
C SER A 226 -1.53 4.43 11.44
N LEU A 227 -1.08 4.43 10.19
CA LEU A 227 -1.92 4.71 9.02
C LEU A 227 -3.03 3.65 8.81
N LEU A 228 -2.84 2.44 9.34
CA LEU A 228 -3.72 1.28 9.14
C LEU A 228 -4.58 0.95 10.37
N GLU A 229 -4.71 1.84 11.38
CA GLU A 229 -5.37 1.49 12.66
C GLU A 229 -6.84 1.06 12.48
N ASP A 230 -7.54 1.59 11.47
CA ASP A 230 -8.91 1.16 11.10
C ASP A 230 -8.94 -0.03 10.11
N GLY A 231 -7.79 -0.62 9.80
CA GLY A 231 -7.59 -1.72 8.84
C GLY A 231 -7.85 -1.36 7.37
N LYS A 232 -8.28 -0.13 7.09
CA LYS A 232 -8.43 0.45 5.76
C LYS A 232 -7.71 1.78 5.67
N VAL A 233 -7.26 2.13 4.47
CA VAL A 233 -6.60 3.41 4.21
C VAL A 233 -7.18 4.07 2.97
N LYS A 234 -7.37 5.39 3.03
CA LYS A 234 -7.86 6.21 1.92
C LYS A 234 -6.72 6.59 0.98
N VAL A 235 -6.91 6.42 -0.33
CA VAL A 235 -5.95 6.88 -1.34
C VAL A 235 -6.09 8.39 -1.54
N ASP A 236 -5.07 9.15 -1.11
CA ASP A 236 -5.05 10.62 -1.24
C ASP A 236 -4.53 11.09 -2.59
N TYR A 237 -3.70 10.26 -3.22
CA TYR A 237 -3.11 10.56 -4.52
C TYR A 237 -2.96 9.32 -5.37
N GLU A 238 -3.26 9.47 -6.66
CA GLU A 238 -3.10 8.43 -7.65
C GLU A 238 -2.21 8.92 -8.80
N SER A 239 -1.30 8.04 -9.24
CA SER A 239 -0.60 8.18 -10.52
C SER A 239 -0.43 6.82 -11.19
N ASN A 240 0.09 6.80 -12.42
CA ASN A 240 0.49 5.55 -13.08
C ASN A 240 1.61 4.82 -12.32
N SER A 241 2.47 5.56 -11.61
CA SER A 241 3.68 5.02 -10.97
C SER A 241 3.43 4.45 -9.58
N PHE A 242 2.51 5.05 -8.83
CA PHE A 242 2.24 4.74 -7.42
C PHE A 242 0.90 5.32 -6.97
N ILE A 243 0.38 4.81 -5.86
CA ILE A 243 -0.63 5.47 -5.02
C ILE A 243 0.02 6.03 -3.75
N GLY A 244 -0.54 7.12 -3.22
CA GLY A 244 -0.04 7.84 -2.05
C GLY A 244 -1.08 7.97 -0.95
N PHE A 245 -0.60 7.89 0.29
CA PHE A 245 -1.37 8.03 1.53
C PHE A 245 -0.75 9.12 2.40
N TYR A 246 -1.49 10.20 2.63
CA TYR A 246 -0.99 11.47 3.14
C TYR A 246 -1.57 11.85 4.51
N ALA A 247 -2.39 10.98 5.12
CA ALA A 247 -3.00 11.24 6.43
C ALA A 247 -1.97 11.56 7.53
N LEU A 248 -0.74 11.04 7.43
CA LEU A 248 0.35 11.26 8.39
C LEU A 248 1.44 12.21 7.84
N GLU A 249 1.11 13.06 6.87
CA GLU A 249 2.02 14.07 6.37
C GLU A 249 2.47 15.03 7.48
N GLY A 250 3.76 15.34 7.50
CA GLY A 250 4.41 16.18 8.50
C GLY A 250 5.03 15.39 9.66
N ILE A 251 4.74 14.11 9.83
CA ILE A 251 5.41 13.27 10.84
C ILE A 251 6.75 12.77 10.27
N LYS A 252 7.85 13.28 10.83
CA LYS A 252 9.21 12.94 10.39
C LYS A 252 9.69 11.66 11.06
N LYS A 253 10.28 10.76 10.28
CA LYS A 253 11.03 9.58 10.76
C LYS A 253 12.48 9.67 10.31
N GLY A 254 13.37 8.99 11.02
CA GLY A 254 14.80 8.93 10.68
C GLY A 254 15.06 8.33 9.30
N VAL A 255 16.29 8.41 8.82
CA VAL A 255 16.69 7.68 7.61
C VAL A 255 16.89 6.21 8.00
N GLU A 256 16.18 5.32 7.31
CA GLU A 256 16.28 3.87 7.49
C GLU A 256 16.70 3.22 6.16
N ARG A 257 16.40 1.93 5.97
CA ARG A 257 16.79 1.20 4.76
C ARG A 257 16.26 1.89 3.50
N ILE A 258 17.15 2.15 2.54
CA ILE A 258 16.82 2.63 1.20
C ILE A 258 17.01 1.47 0.23
N GLU A 259 16.03 1.25 -0.65
CA GLU A 259 16.03 0.13 -1.59
C GLU A 259 15.47 0.56 -2.95
N GLN A 260 15.68 -0.25 -3.99
CA GLN A 260 15.00 -0.06 -5.27
C GLN A 260 13.48 -0.12 -5.11
N ARG A 261 12.77 0.78 -5.80
CA ARG A 261 11.31 0.92 -5.71
C ARG A 261 10.65 0.11 -6.81
N LYS A 262 10.72 -1.22 -6.69
CA LYS A 262 10.07 -2.15 -7.62
C LYS A 262 8.55 -2.13 -7.45
N ARG A 263 7.79 -2.61 -8.44
CA ARG A 263 6.33 -2.82 -8.32
C ARG A 263 6.00 -3.59 -7.02
N GLY A 264 5.01 -3.08 -6.27
CA GLY A 264 4.60 -3.60 -4.97
C GLY A 264 5.44 -3.09 -3.78
N THR A 265 6.48 -2.28 -4.01
CA THR A 265 7.26 -1.70 -2.91
C THR A 265 6.45 -0.66 -2.15
N VAL A 266 6.52 -0.69 -0.82
CA VAL A 266 5.93 0.32 0.07
C VAL A 266 7.06 1.20 0.62
N THR A 267 6.90 2.53 0.57
CA THR A 267 7.92 3.46 1.08
C THR A 267 7.35 4.61 1.88
N LEU A 268 8.11 5.12 2.84
CA LEU A 268 7.86 6.36 3.56
C LEU A 268 8.79 7.46 3.06
N ARG A 269 8.29 8.67 2.85
CA ARG A 269 9.15 9.82 2.59
C ARG A 269 9.74 10.38 3.88
N ASN A 270 11.07 10.34 4.00
CA ASN A 270 11.81 10.70 5.22
C ASN A 270 12.29 12.16 5.25
N ARG A 271 12.36 12.85 4.11
CA ARG A 271 12.86 14.24 4.01
C ARG A 271 12.24 15.04 2.86
N GLY A 272 12.29 16.37 3.00
CA GLY A 272 11.79 17.34 2.02
C GLY A 272 10.27 17.57 2.08
N ARG A 273 9.69 18.17 1.04
CA ARG A 273 8.24 18.39 0.97
C ARG A 273 7.48 17.07 0.99
N GLY A 274 6.45 16.95 1.84
CA GLY A 274 5.64 15.73 1.94
C GLY A 274 6.26 14.63 2.80
N VAL A 275 7.13 14.97 3.75
CA VAL A 275 7.59 14.03 4.81
C VAL A 275 6.39 13.35 5.47
N GLY A 276 6.53 12.07 5.82
CA GLY A 276 5.46 11.30 6.45
C GLY A 276 4.47 10.67 5.46
N ARG A 277 4.51 11.05 4.17
CA ARG A 277 3.70 10.41 3.13
C ARG A 277 4.18 8.99 2.86
N VAL A 278 3.22 8.07 2.75
CA VAL A 278 3.47 6.67 2.37
C VAL A 278 3.05 6.44 0.93
N TYR A 279 3.77 5.56 0.23
CA TYR A 279 3.53 5.23 -1.17
C TYR A 279 3.56 3.72 -1.39
N ILE A 280 2.69 3.23 -2.27
CA ILE A 280 2.80 1.87 -2.84
C ILE A 280 3.01 1.98 -4.35
N TYR A 281 4.11 1.40 -4.83
CA TYR A 281 4.53 1.50 -6.23
C TYR A 281 3.81 0.51 -7.14
N ARG A 282 3.31 1.01 -8.27
CA ARG A 282 2.69 0.25 -9.36
C ARG A 282 3.68 -0.16 -10.44
N GLU A 283 4.78 0.58 -10.56
CA GLU A 283 5.83 0.35 -11.54
C GLU A 283 7.21 0.48 -10.90
N ASP A 284 8.21 -0.10 -11.56
CA ASP A 284 9.60 -0.01 -11.13
C ASP A 284 10.10 1.44 -11.25
N ARG A 285 10.77 1.89 -10.20
CA ARG A 285 11.41 3.21 -10.10
C ARG A 285 12.78 3.06 -9.44
N VAL A 286 13.70 3.95 -9.81
CA VAL A 286 15.03 4.02 -9.20
C VAL A 286 14.95 4.30 -7.70
N SER A 287 15.90 3.84 -6.91
CA SER A 287 15.99 4.20 -5.49
C SER A 287 16.17 5.71 -5.32
N THR A 288 15.79 6.24 -4.16
CA THR A 288 16.06 7.63 -3.81
C THR A 288 16.31 7.74 -2.31
N PRO A 289 17.30 8.54 -1.87
CA PRO A 289 17.65 8.68 -0.46
C PRO A 289 16.58 9.38 0.39
N SER A 290 15.57 9.98 -0.24
CA SER A 290 14.45 10.62 0.47
C SER A 290 13.33 9.65 0.87
N HIS A 291 13.46 8.36 0.56
CA HIS A 291 12.42 7.36 0.82
C HIS A 291 13.00 6.16 1.57
N ASN A 292 12.43 5.87 2.75
CA ASN A 292 12.67 4.63 3.47
C ASN A 292 11.82 3.51 2.88
N TYR A 293 12.38 2.31 2.76
CA TYR A 293 11.69 1.09 2.39
C TYR A 293 10.93 0.55 3.60
N ILE A 294 9.59 0.44 3.50
CA ILE A 294 8.73 -0.12 4.53
C ILE A 294 8.57 -1.63 4.35
N GLY A 295 8.45 -2.10 3.11
CA GLY A 295 8.12 -3.49 2.83
C GLY A 295 7.62 -3.72 1.40
N THR A 296 7.01 -4.88 1.16
CA THR A 296 6.52 -5.27 -0.17
C THR A 296 5.16 -5.95 -0.10
N VAL A 297 4.28 -5.57 -1.03
CA VAL A 297 2.99 -6.21 -1.30
C VAL A 297 3.22 -7.65 -1.76
N GLN A 298 2.66 -8.61 -1.01
CA GLN A 298 2.69 -10.04 -1.30
C GLN A 298 1.44 -10.51 -2.04
N LYS A 299 0.28 -9.88 -1.80
CA LYS A 299 -1.01 -10.23 -2.41
C LYS A 299 -1.86 -8.97 -2.63
N GLY A 300 -2.74 -8.99 -3.63
CA GLY A 300 -3.69 -7.91 -3.89
C GLY A 300 -3.08 -6.72 -4.60
N MET A 301 -2.04 -6.94 -5.42
CA MET A 301 -1.44 -5.86 -6.22
C MET A 301 -2.43 -5.32 -7.27
N GLU A 302 -3.39 -6.15 -7.67
CA GLU A 302 -4.51 -5.83 -8.54
C GLU A 302 -5.39 -4.73 -7.94
N LEU A 303 -5.62 -4.75 -6.63
CA LEU A 303 -6.32 -3.66 -5.92
C LEU A 303 -5.53 -2.36 -5.98
N VAL A 304 -4.22 -2.44 -5.74
CA VAL A 304 -3.32 -1.28 -5.83
C VAL A 304 -3.34 -0.69 -7.23
N ASP A 305 -3.43 -1.51 -8.27
CA ASP A 305 -3.42 -1.07 -9.67
C ASP A 305 -4.71 -0.35 -10.10
N ILE A 306 -5.87 -0.79 -9.59
CA ILE A 306 -7.16 -0.21 -9.95
C ILE A 306 -7.60 0.94 -9.04
N ALA A 307 -7.06 1.02 -7.82
CA ALA A 307 -7.51 1.98 -6.82
C ALA A 307 -7.35 3.42 -7.30
N ARG A 308 -8.39 4.23 -7.08
CA ARG A 308 -8.43 5.64 -7.48
C ARG A 308 -8.32 6.55 -6.28
N LYS A 309 -7.99 7.82 -6.52
CA LYS A 309 -8.07 8.85 -5.47
C LYS A 309 -9.47 8.85 -4.84
N GLY A 310 -9.51 8.78 -3.51
CA GLY A 310 -10.76 8.71 -2.72
C GLY A 310 -11.17 7.30 -2.32
N ASP A 311 -10.65 6.27 -2.99
CA ASP A 311 -10.93 4.88 -2.65
C ASP A 311 -10.34 4.50 -1.29
N HIS A 312 -11.02 3.59 -0.59
CA HIS A 312 -10.47 2.95 0.59
C HIS A 312 -9.99 1.54 0.24
N ILE A 313 -8.83 1.15 0.75
CA ILE A 313 -8.24 -0.18 0.52
C ILE A 313 -8.08 -0.86 1.87
N THR A 314 -8.59 -2.08 2.00
CA THR A 314 -8.28 -2.94 3.15
C THR A 314 -6.82 -3.42 3.02
N ILE A 315 -5.98 -3.12 4.01
CA ILE A 315 -4.57 -3.55 4.02
C ILE A 315 -4.31 -4.37 5.27
N LYS A 316 -3.69 -5.55 5.10
CA LYS A 316 -3.26 -6.42 6.18
C LYS A 316 -1.75 -6.62 6.13
N CYS A 317 -1.09 -6.44 7.26
CA CYS A 317 0.34 -6.67 7.38
C CYS A 317 0.64 -8.03 8.02
N GLU A 318 1.73 -8.65 7.59
CA GLU A 318 2.27 -9.86 8.23
C GLU A 318 3.80 -9.79 8.33
N PRO A 319 4.38 -9.69 9.54
CA PRO A 319 3.69 -9.62 10.83
C PRO A 319 2.85 -8.34 11.00
N GLY A 320 1.83 -8.40 11.86
CA GLY A 320 1.01 -7.25 12.25
C GLY A 320 1.65 -6.42 13.37
N ARG A 321 1.05 -5.27 13.68
CA ARG A 321 1.49 -4.37 14.76
C ARG A 321 1.38 -5.06 16.12
N ILE A 322 2.38 -4.89 16.98
CA ILE A 322 2.33 -5.30 18.40
C ILE A 322 2.23 -4.03 19.24
N MET A 323 1.06 -3.80 19.83
CA MET A 323 0.77 -2.62 20.65
C MET A 323 0.08 -3.04 21.94
N THR A 324 0.75 -2.81 23.06
CA THR A 324 0.25 -3.10 24.42
C THR A 324 -0.25 -1.85 25.14
N VAL A 325 0.06 -0.66 24.62
CA VAL A 325 -0.40 0.61 25.19
C VAL A 325 -1.93 0.65 25.16
N ASN A 326 -2.53 1.16 26.23
CA ASN A 326 -3.98 1.16 26.51
C ASN A 326 -4.58 -0.21 26.89
N MET A 327 -3.78 -1.28 26.96
CA MET A 327 -4.18 -2.53 27.61
C MET A 327 -3.89 -2.48 29.11
N THR A 328 -4.56 -3.33 29.88
CA THR A 328 -4.11 -3.63 31.24
C THR A 328 -2.87 -4.52 31.23
N GLN A 329 -2.09 -4.53 32.32
CA GLN A 329 -0.91 -5.40 32.43
C GLN A 329 -1.25 -6.87 32.16
N LYS A 330 -2.40 -7.35 32.67
CA LYS A 330 -2.88 -8.73 32.45
C LYS A 330 -3.27 -9.00 30.99
N GLN A 331 -4.03 -8.10 30.37
CA GLN A 331 -4.41 -8.26 28.96
C GLN A 331 -3.19 -8.28 28.04
N ALA A 332 -2.19 -7.44 28.32
CA ALA A 332 -0.95 -7.43 27.56
C ALA A 332 -0.15 -8.72 27.77
N GLU A 333 -0.15 -9.31 28.97
CA GLU A 333 0.49 -10.60 29.21
C GLU A 333 -0.09 -11.69 28.32
N GLU A 334 -1.41 -11.84 28.31
CA GLU A 334 -2.15 -12.82 27.51
C GLU A 334 -1.86 -12.60 26.00
N TYR A 335 -1.99 -11.36 25.53
CA TYR A 335 -1.72 -11.00 24.15
C TYR A 335 -0.27 -11.28 23.71
N LEU A 336 0.71 -10.94 24.55
CA LEU A 336 2.13 -11.16 24.23
C LEU A 336 2.50 -12.65 24.26
N GLN A 337 1.89 -13.45 25.13
CA GLN A 337 2.09 -14.89 25.18
C GLN A 337 1.64 -15.58 23.89
N GLU A 338 0.50 -15.17 23.30
CA GLU A 338 0.04 -15.66 21.99
C GLU A 338 1.06 -15.38 20.87
N HIS A 339 1.84 -14.30 21.01
CA HIS A 339 2.91 -13.93 20.10
C HIS A 339 4.30 -14.48 20.50
N HIS A 340 4.38 -15.30 21.54
CA HIS A 340 5.63 -15.84 22.09
C HIS A 340 6.62 -14.75 22.52
N ILE A 341 6.12 -13.66 23.10
CA ILE A 341 6.89 -12.52 23.61
C ILE A 341 6.76 -12.47 25.12
N LYS A 342 7.88 -12.30 25.83
CA LYS A 342 7.88 -12.16 27.29
C LYS A 342 7.61 -10.72 27.71
N GLN A 343 6.63 -10.52 28.60
CA GLN A 343 6.39 -9.22 29.23
C GLN A 343 7.32 -9.00 30.43
N ILE A 344 7.79 -7.76 30.61
CA ILE A 344 8.51 -7.29 31.80
C ILE A 344 7.74 -6.09 32.36
N ARG A 345 6.98 -6.29 33.45
CA ARG A 345 6.17 -5.21 34.04
C ARG A 345 7.04 -4.21 34.79
N ASP A 346 6.82 -2.92 34.56
CA ASP A 346 7.46 -1.79 35.23
C ASP A 346 6.44 -0.74 35.67
N GLY A 347 6.84 0.16 36.57
CA GLY A 347 5.91 1.07 37.24
C GLY A 347 4.93 0.31 38.12
N LEU A 348 3.63 0.51 37.91
CA LEU A 348 2.59 -0.27 38.58
C LEU A 348 2.44 -1.66 37.92
N LYS A 349 2.67 -2.70 38.71
CA LYS A 349 2.72 -4.10 38.26
C LYS A 349 1.38 -4.83 38.38
N ASP A 350 0.39 -4.22 39.03
CA ASP A 350 -0.93 -4.81 39.23
C ASP A 350 -1.60 -5.16 37.90
N ASP A 351 -2.37 -6.26 37.90
CA ASP A 351 -3.07 -6.76 36.70
C ASP A 351 -3.98 -5.72 36.05
N LYS A 352 -4.55 -4.80 36.84
CA LYS A 352 -5.47 -3.75 36.40
C LYS A 352 -4.78 -2.46 35.96
N ALA A 353 -3.46 -2.34 36.16
CA ALA A 353 -2.71 -1.15 35.77
C ALA A 353 -2.75 -0.98 34.25
N ILE A 354 -2.99 0.24 33.78
CA ILE A 354 -3.06 0.56 32.35
C ILE A 354 -1.65 0.86 31.85
N ILE A 355 -1.26 0.21 30.75
CA ILE A 355 0.04 0.41 30.12
C ILE A 355 -0.02 1.71 29.31
N VAL A 356 0.90 2.62 29.61
CA VAL A 356 1.03 3.92 28.91
C VAL A 356 2.29 4.02 28.07
N LYS A 357 3.24 3.10 28.28
CA LYS A 357 4.50 3.03 27.52
C LYS A 357 4.95 1.59 27.40
N GLN A 358 5.53 1.25 26.25
CA GLN A 358 6.19 -0.03 25.99
C GLN A 358 7.62 0.19 25.46
N GLU A 359 8.53 -0.71 25.78
CA GLU A 359 9.93 -0.67 25.35
C GLU A 359 10.45 -2.09 25.05
N PRO A 360 10.91 -2.42 23.83
CA PRO A 360 11.05 -1.54 22.67
C PRO A 360 9.72 -0.95 22.18
N LYS A 361 9.79 0.25 21.59
CA LYS A 361 8.59 0.95 21.08
C LYS A 361 8.02 0.26 19.85
N TYR A 362 8.89 -0.18 18.94
CA TYR A 362 8.52 -0.61 17.60
C TYR A 362 8.31 -2.12 17.51
N THR A 363 7.30 -2.51 16.74
CA THR A 363 6.92 -3.91 16.53
C THR A 363 8.10 -4.77 16.04
N MET A 364 8.91 -4.28 15.10
CA MET A 364 10.03 -5.04 14.54
C MET A 364 11.11 -5.34 15.59
N ASP A 365 11.33 -4.43 16.53
CA ASP A 365 12.31 -4.60 17.61
C ASP A 365 11.78 -5.55 18.68
N ILE A 366 10.49 -5.44 19.04
CA ILE A 366 9.83 -6.39 19.95
C ILE A 366 9.94 -7.83 19.42
N LEU A 367 9.67 -8.04 18.12
CA LEU A 367 9.79 -9.35 17.49
C LEU A 367 11.23 -9.87 17.46
N LYS A 368 12.21 -8.97 17.37
CA LYS A 368 13.63 -9.33 17.39
C LYS A 368 14.07 -9.74 18.80
N GLU A 369 13.67 -8.99 19.81
CA GLU A 369 14.06 -9.23 21.21
C GLU A 369 13.24 -10.33 21.88
N LYS A 370 12.02 -10.59 21.37
CA LYS A 370 11.01 -11.48 21.98
C LYS A 370 10.69 -11.10 23.43
N LYS A 371 10.90 -9.83 23.78
CA LYS A 371 10.64 -9.26 25.09
C LYS A 371 10.11 -7.85 24.92
N VAL A 372 9.24 -7.43 25.83
CA VAL A 372 8.78 -6.05 25.92
C VAL A 372 8.56 -5.66 27.37
N LYS A 373 9.07 -4.50 27.73
CA LYS A 373 8.88 -3.87 29.03
C LYS A 373 7.65 -2.98 28.98
N THR A 374 6.70 -3.17 29.89
CA THR A 374 5.41 -2.46 29.92
C THR A 374 5.30 -1.62 31.18
N PHE A 375 5.19 -0.29 31.00
CA PHE A 375 5.07 0.64 32.12
C PHE A 375 3.60 0.92 32.44
N GLY A 376 3.15 0.43 33.59
CA GLY A 376 1.76 0.55 34.05
C GLY A 376 1.55 1.74 35.00
N ILE A 377 0.37 2.35 34.92
CA ILE A 377 -0.10 3.36 35.88
C ILE A 377 -1.52 3.03 36.36
N GLU A 378 -1.94 3.71 37.43
CA GLU A 378 -3.33 3.67 37.88
C GLU A 378 -4.27 4.29 36.83
N LYS A 379 -5.44 3.68 36.64
CA LYS A 379 -6.39 4.07 35.59
C LYS A 379 -6.93 5.49 35.76
N ASP A 380 -7.01 5.98 36.99
CA ASP A 380 -7.46 7.33 37.32
C ASP A 380 -6.44 8.40 36.89
N LYS A 381 -5.15 8.10 36.87
CA LYS A 381 -4.09 9.01 36.38
C LYS A 381 -4.12 9.25 34.86
N LEU A 382 -4.88 8.45 34.12
CA LEU A 382 -5.08 8.62 32.68
C LEU A 382 -6.17 9.66 32.40
N ILE A 383 -5.84 10.67 31.61
CA ILE A 383 -6.76 11.74 31.22
C ILE A 383 -7.49 11.36 29.93
N GLU A 384 -8.80 11.52 29.89
CA GLU A 384 -9.59 11.36 28.65
C GLU A 384 -9.96 12.72 28.09
N ILE A 385 -9.69 12.90 26.80
CA ILE A 385 -9.94 14.14 26.08
C ILE A 385 -10.89 13.91 24.89
N GLU A 386 -11.66 14.93 24.56
CA GLU A 386 -12.49 15.00 23.36
C GLU A 386 -11.96 16.15 22.51
N MET A 387 -11.55 15.86 21.27
CA MET A 387 -10.95 16.84 20.38
C MET A 387 -12.03 17.56 19.56
N ASP A 388 -11.83 18.84 19.30
CA ASP A 388 -12.68 19.65 18.43
C ASP A 388 -12.11 19.67 17.00
N GLU A 389 -12.99 19.51 16.01
CA GLU A 389 -12.66 19.52 14.58
C GLU A 389 -12.57 20.94 14.00
N LYS A 390 -13.06 21.96 14.72
CA LYS A 390 -13.05 23.38 14.27
C LYS A 390 -11.66 24.02 14.23
N ALA A 391 -10.66 23.40 14.84
CA ALA A 391 -9.26 23.84 14.84
C ALA A 391 -8.33 22.75 14.27
N PRO A 392 -8.47 22.36 13.00
CA PRO A 392 -7.83 21.16 12.46
C PRO A 392 -6.29 21.21 12.50
N ARG A 393 -5.66 22.37 12.32
CA ARG A 393 -4.18 22.47 12.33
C ARG A 393 -3.63 22.36 13.75
N SER A 394 -4.31 22.99 14.71
CA SER A 394 -3.97 23.02 16.12
C SER A 394 -4.22 21.67 16.77
N THR A 395 -5.35 21.04 16.44
CA THR A 395 -5.67 19.65 16.81
C THR A 395 -4.63 18.68 16.25
N TRP A 396 -4.24 18.81 14.98
CA TRP A 396 -3.16 18.00 14.41
C TRP A 396 -1.81 18.19 15.11
N TYR A 397 -1.44 19.45 15.38
CA TYR A 397 -0.23 19.78 16.13
C TYR A 397 -0.24 19.14 17.52
N PHE A 398 -1.35 19.24 18.26
CA PHE A 398 -1.51 18.60 19.56
C PHE A 398 -1.36 17.08 19.49
N LYS A 399 -2.02 16.42 18.53
CA LYS A 399 -1.87 14.96 18.36
C LYS A 399 -0.43 14.58 18.05
N LYS A 400 0.27 15.38 17.23
CA LYS A 400 1.67 15.15 16.85
C LYS A 400 2.61 15.22 18.05
N ILE A 401 2.56 16.30 18.83
CA ILE A 401 3.47 16.52 19.96
C ILE A 401 3.17 15.61 21.16
N SER A 402 1.89 15.30 21.40
CA SER A 402 1.50 14.33 22.43
C SER A 402 1.82 12.88 22.03
N GLY A 403 2.05 12.60 20.75
CA GLY A 403 2.28 11.25 20.23
C GLY A 403 1.01 10.44 19.98
N LEU A 404 -0.18 11.06 20.13
CA LEU A 404 -1.48 10.44 19.83
C LEU A 404 -1.65 10.03 18.35
N VAL A 405 -0.83 10.57 17.45
CA VAL A 405 -0.78 10.13 16.05
C VAL A 405 -0.26 8.71 15.90
N ASP A 406 0.70 8.31 16.76
CA ASP A 406 1.41 7.04 16.65
C ASP A 406 0.99 6.04 17.73
N SER A 407 0.25 6.46 18.75
CA SER A 407 -0.02 5.66 19.94
C SER A 407 -1.42 5.95 20.48
N PRO A 408 -2.15 4.93 20.99
CA PRO A 408 -3.47 5.14 21.58
C PRO A 408 -3.43 5.97 22.86
N ILE A 409 -2.27 6.10 23.50
CA ILE A 409 -2.02 6.99 24.63
C ILE A 409 -0.84 7.89 24.28
N GLY A 410 -1.07 9.20 24.40
CA GLY A 410 -0.05 10.23 24.30
C GLY A 410 0.47 10.65 25.66
N SER A 411 1.53 11.45 25.65
CA SER A 411 2.13 12.03 26.85
C SER A 411 2.45 13.50 26.63
N MET A 412 2.22 14.32 27.66
CA MET A 412 2.58 15.73 27.66
C MET A 412 3.38 16.04 28.92
N LYS A 413 4.39 16.88 28.82
CA LYS A 413 5.19 17.32 29.96
C LYS A 413 4.69 18.65 30.46
N VAL A 414 4.43 18.75 31.76
CA VAL A 414 3.98 20.00 32.39
C VAL A 414 5.13 21.01 32.36
N HIS A 415 4.87 22.17 31.76
CA HIS A 415 5.80 23.29 31.70
C HIS A 415 5.59 24.22 32.89
N PHE A 416 4.35 24.64 33.14
CA PHE A 416 4.00 25.45 34.31
C PHE A 416 2.63 25.04 34.86
N ALA A 417 2.51 24.97 36.18
CA ALA A 417 1.24 24.90 36.87
C ALA A 417 1.14 26.11 37.78
N PHE A 418 0.16 26.98 37.56
CA PHE A 418 -0.07 28.17 38.39
C PHE A 418 -1.32 27.94 39.24
N PRO A 419 -1.19 27.54 40.53
CA PRO A 419 -2.34 27.24 41.38
C PRO A 419 -3.32 28.42 41.51
N GLY A 420 -2.80 29.66 41.49
CA GLY A 420 -3.61 30.88 41.60
C GLY A 420 -4.37 31.27 40.32
N MET A 421 -3.92 30.84 39.13
CA MET A 421 -4.61 31.11 37.86
C MET A 421 -5.46 29.93 37.38
N LYS A 422 -5.47 28.81 38.14
CA LYS A 422 -6.20 27.58 37.80
C LYS A 422 -5.96 27.14 36.35
N VAL A 423 -4.69 27.21 35.92
CA VAL A 423 -4.23 26.80 34.58
C VAL A 423 -3.03 25.87 34.70
N VAL A 424 -3.01 24.83 33.87
CA VAL A 424 -1.85 23.96 33.67
C VAL A 424 -1.40 24.07 32.22
N MET A 425 -0.13 24.40 32.01
CA MET A 425 0.50 24.57 30.72
C MET A 425 1.47 23.43 30.46
N PHE A 426 1.52 22.97 29.22
CA PHE A 426 2.37 21.87 28.77
C PHE A 426 3.39 22.37 27.74
N GLU A 427 4.53 21.70 27.70
CA GLU A 427 5.59 21.95 26.73
C GLU A 427 5.04 21.76 25.30
N GLY A 428 5.34 22.72 24.44
CA GLY A 428 5.10 22.63 23.00
C GLY A 428 6.43 22.53 22.23
N ASP A 429 6.33 22.41 20.91
CA ASP A 429 7.48 22.45 20.00
C ASP A 429 7.37 23.68 19.09
N LYS A 430 8.23 24.68 19.32
CA LYS A 430 8.25 25.94 18.54
C LYS A 430 8.51 25.73 17.05
N THR A 431 9.25 24.68 16.68
CA THR A 431 9.54 24.38 15.26
C THR A 431 8.31 23.83 14.57
N GLU A 432 7.60 22.93 15.25
CA GLU A 432 6.40 22.29 14.74
C GLU A 432 5.15 23.18 14.84
N ALA A 433 5.17 24.19 15.72
CA ALA A 433 4.10 25.16 15.87
C ALA A 433 4.04 26.21 14.76
N LYS A 434 5.04 26.24 13.86
CA LYS A 434 5.05 27.16 12.71
C LYS A 434 3.85 26.88 11.80
N GLY A 435 2.93 27.85 11.70
CA GLY A 435 1.75 27.74 10.85
C GLY A 435 0.43 27.46 11.57
N ILE A 436 0.43 27.45 12.92
CA ILE A 436 -0.80 27.48 13.72
C ILE A 436 -1.45 28.86 13.58
N VAL A 437 -2.35 28.98 12.61
CA VAL A 437 -3.15 30.21 12.37
C VAL A 437 -4.24 30.34 13.42
N PRO A 438 -4.79 31.53 13.68
CA PRO A 438 -6.00 31.65 14.49
C PRO A 438 -7.15 30.81 13.90
N GLU A 439 -7.68 29.88 14.68
CA GLU A 439 -8.82 29.01 14.35
C GLU A 439 -9.53 28.60 15.65
N ASN A 440 -10.87 28.56 15.66
CA ASN A 440 -11.67 28.25 16.85
C ASN A 440 -11.28 29.06 18.10
N THR A 441 -11.08 30.37 17.95
CA THR A 441 -10.74 31.25 19.07
C THR A 441 -11.96 31.52 19.95
N PRO A 442 -11.84 31.53 21.28
CA PRO A 442 -12.93 31.89 22.18
C PRO A 442 -13.47 33.30 21.91
N THR A 443 -14.72 33.57 22.31
CA THR A 443 -15.36 34.88 22.11
C THR A 443 -15.97 35.48 23.36
N LYS A 444 -16.26 34.68 24.40
CA LYS A 444 -16.92 35.16 25.62
C LYS A 444 -16.35 34.53 26.89
N CYS A 445 -16.48 33.21 27.00
CA CYS A 445 -16.12 32.46 28.20
C CYS A 445 -15.47 31.16 27.74
N VAL A 446 -14.34 30.83 28.35
CA VAL A 446 -13.68 29.53 28.25
C VAL A 446 -14.11 28.70 29.44
N LYS A 447 -14.56 27.48 29.19
CA LYS A 447 -15.08 26.59 30.22
C LYS A 447 -13.97 25.78 30.90
N ALA A 448 -14.21 25.45 32.16
CA ALA A 448 -13.36 24.51 32.89
C ALA A 448 -13.18 23.20 32.11
N GLY A 449 -11.93 22.78 31.96
CA GLY A 449 -11.52 21.59 31.21
C GLY A 449 -11.24 21.82 29.73
N GLU A 450 -11.47 23.01 29.16
CA GLU A 450 -11.11 23.29 27.78
C GLU A 450 -9.59 23.28 27.58
N ILE A 451 -9.18 22.72 26.44
CA ILE A 451 -7.80 22.57 26.01
C ILE A 451 -7.56 23.57 24.88
N GLY A 452 -6.48 24.34 25.00
CA GLY A 452 -6.11 25.36 24.02
C GLY A 452 -4.67 25.25 23.57
N VAL A 453 -4.40 25.78 22.37
CA VAL A 453 -3.05 25.96 21.84
C VAL A 453 -2.86 27.43 21.45
N THR A 454 -1.73 28.02 21.85
CA THR A 454 -1.40 29.40 21.48
C THR A 454 -1.10 29.46 19.99
N ASN A 455 -1.76 30.38 19.28
CA ASN A 455 -1.62 30.57 17.84
C ASN A 455 -0.53 31.61 17.50
N MET A 456 -0.27 31.80 16.20
CA MET A 456 0.81 32.66 15.71
C MET A 456 0.64 34.17 15.98
N SER A 457 -0.46 34.61 16.60
CA SER A 457 -0.63 36.02 16.99
C SER A 457 0.22 36.43 18.20
N ARG A 458 0.84 35.46 18.89
CA ARG A 458 1.72 35.68 20.07
C ARG A 458 3.03 34.92 19.95
N HIS A 459 4.01 35.35 20.76
CA HIS A 459 5.37 34.79 20.77
C HIS A 459 5.46 33.36 21.29
N HIS A 460 4.52 32.94 22.15
CA HIS A 460 4.46 31.58 22.73
C HIS A 460 3.68 30.60 21.86
N VAL A 461 3.73 30.75 20.54
CA VAL A 461 3.04 29.85 19.59
C VAL A 461 3.36 28.38 19.87
N GLY A 462 2.32 27.55 19.91
CA GLY A 462 2.42 26.12 20.19
C GLY A 462 2.39 25.74 21.68
N LEU A 463 2.34 26.69 22.61
CA LEU A 463 2.10 26.39 24.01
C LEU A 463 0.71 25.75 24.17
N ILE A 464 0.62 24.65 24.91
CA ILE A 464 -0.64 23.96 25.18
C ILE A 464 -1.07 24.30 26.60
N GLY A 465 -2.36 24.50 26.82
CA GLY A 465 -2.87 24.77 28.16
C GLY A 465 -4.25 24.17 28.39
N VAL A 466 -4.54 23.91 29.65
CA VAL A 466 -5.83 23.43 30.15
C VAL A 466 -6.30 24.36 31.24
N ARG A 467 -7.53 24.87 31.08
CA ARG A 467 -8.19 25.70 32.09
C ARG A 467 -8.87 24.79 33.12
N LEU A 468 -8.78 25.10 34.41
CA LEU A 468 -9.41 24.32 35.49
C LEU A 468 -10.70 24.96 36.04
N GLU A 469 -10.98 26.20 35.66
CA GLU A 469 -12.19 26.96 36.01
C GLU A 469 -12.68 27.77 34.80
N ASP A 470 -13.90 28.30 34.87
CA ASP A 470 -14.41 29.19 33.82
C ASP A 470 -13.64 30.53 33.82
N ASN A 471 -13.38 31.09 32.64
CA ASN A 471 -12.71 32.38 32.54
C ASN A 471 -13.20 33.21 31.34
N ASP A 472 -13.46 34.50 31.58
CA ASP A 472 -14.04 35.42 30.60
C ASP A 472 -13.01 36.35 29.94
N GLU A 473 -11.73 36.26 30.35
CA GLU A 473 -10.68 37.19 29.90
C GLU A 473 -9.55 36.49 29.11
N PHE A 474 -9.15 35.29 29.54
CA PHE A 474 -7.99 34.57 29.02
C PHE A 474 -8.30 33.13 28.62
N GLY A 475 -7.65 32.66 27.55
CA GLY A 475 -7.76 31.31 27.03
C GLY A 475 -7.11 30.24 27.93
N PRO A 476 -7.24 28.95 27.58
CA PRO A 476 -6.59 27.86 28.30
C PRO A 476 -5.07 27.95 28.39
N THR A 477 -4.41 28.71 27.51
CA THR A 477 -2.96 28.92 27.50
C THR A 477 -2.51 30.14 28.29
N GLY A 478 -3.44 30.84 28.97
CA GLY A 478 -3.17 32.11 29.65
C GLY A 478 -3.02 33.31 28.71
N GLU A 479 -3.05 33.10 27.39
CA GLU A 479 -3.05 34.15 26.39
C GLU A 479 -4.48 34.68 26.15
N PRO A 480 -4.66 35.90 25.60
CA PRO A 480 -5.99 36.42 25.26
C PRO A 480 -6.73 35.52 24.27
N PHE A 481 -8.06 35.66 24.19
CA PHE A 481 -8.90 34.80 23.35
C PHE A 481 -8.50 34.78 21.88
N ASN A 482 -8.16 35.92 21.28
CA ASN A 482 -7.72 35.98 19.89
C ASN A 482 -6.41 35.22 19.62
N ALA A 483 -5.64 34.94 20.68
CA ALA A 483 -4.36 34.25 20.62
C ALA A 483 -4.43 32.76 20.97
N THR A 484 -5.61 32.25 21.31
CA THR A 484 -5.78 30.86 21.74
C THR A 484 -6.77 30.13 20.84
N ASN A 485 -6.36 29.00 20.30
CA ASN A 485 -7.23 28.11 19.54
C ASN A 485 -7.74 27.01 20.46
N ILE A 486 -9.06 26.85 20.59
CA ILE A 486 -9.65 25.73 21.35
C ILE A 486 -9.56 24.47 20.49
N ILE A 487 -8.98 23.41 21.05
CA ILE A 487 -8.73 22.14 20.35
C ILE A 487 -9.51 20.98 20.95
N GLY A 488 -10.24 21.19 22.04
CA GLY A 488 -10.99 20.15 22.70
C GLY A 488 -11.22 20.43 24.18
N LYS A 489 -11.58 19.38 24.92
CA LYS A 489 -11.83 19.43 26.36
C LYS A 489 -11.45 18.13 27.06
N VAL A 490 -11.15 18.23 28.34
CA VAL A 490 -10.97 17.10 29.24
C VAL A 490 -12.34 16.58 29.66
N THR A 491 -12.62 15.31 29.38
CA THR A 491 -13.88 14.64 29.75
C THR A 491 -13.75 13.81 31.01
N LYS A 492 -12.53 13.37 31.35
CA LYS A 492 -12.24 12.61 32.58
C LYS A 492 -10.84 12.93 33.09
N GLY A 493 -10.70 13.01 34.41
CA GLY A 493 -9.40 13.20 35.07
C GLY A 493 -9.03 14.66 35.34
N LEU A 494 -9.94 15.63 35.14
CA LEU A 494 -9.66 17.06 35.39
C LEU A 494 -9.09 17.33 36.80
N LYS A 495 -9.64 16.68 37.83
CA LYS A 495 -9.15 16.77 39.22
C LYS A 495 -7.72 16.25 39.41
N ASN A 496 -7.26 15.39 38.52
CA ASN A 496 -5.89 14.88 38.55
C ASN A 496 -4.94 15.85 37.86
N ILE A 497 -5.41 16.61 36.87
CA ILE A 497 -4.63 17.65 36.22
C ILE A 497 -4.18 18.73 37.21
N GLU A 498 -5.07 19.14 38.11
CA GLU A 498 -4.78 20.13 39.16
C GLU A 498 -3.64 19.71 40.11
N LYS A 499 -3.37 18.41 40.23
CA LYS A 499 -2.35 17.87 41.15
C LYS A 499 -0.96 17.80 40.54
N PHE A 500 -0.83 17.94 39.22
CA PHE A 500 0.47 17.84 38.56
C PHE A 500 1.31 19.08 38.80
N LYS A 501 2.62 18.85 38.93
CA LYS A 501 3.64 19.88 39.13
C LYS A 501 4.48 20.02 37.86
N GLU A 502 5.23 21.11 37.80
CA GLU A 502 6.21 21.32 36.74
C GLU A 502 7.16 20.12 36.62
N GLY A 503 7.37 19.66 35.38
CA GLY A 503 8.17 18.48 35.07
C GLY A 503 7.41 17.15 35.04
N ASP A 504 6.18 17.08 35.59
CA ASP A 504 5.38 15.85 35.56
C ASP A 504 4.98 15.47 34.13
N THR A 505 4.83 14.15 33.91
CA THR A 505 4.30 13.60 32.66
C THR A 505 2.84 13.25 32.82
N VAL A 506 2.00 13.83 31.97
CA VAL A 506 0.57 13.57 31.92
C VAL A 506 0.25 12.68 30.74
N TYR A 507 -0.45 11.58 30.99
CA TYR A 507 -0.87 10.64 29.96
C TYR A 507 -2.30 10.95 29.53
N VAL A 508 -2.51 11.05 28.22
CA VAL A 508 -3.78 11.43 27.61
C VAL A 508 -4.24 10.38 26.61
N ARG A 509 -5.55 10.17 26.48
CA ARG A 509 -6.15 9.41 25.39
C ARG A 509 -7.39 10.09 24.86
N GLU A 510 -7.63 9.94 23.56
CA GLU A 510 -8.89 10.37 22.97
C GLU A 510 -10.04 9.45 23.40
N LYS A 511 -11.18 10.06 23.69
CA LYS A 511 -12.44 9.36 23.92
C LYS A 511 -12.86 8.71 22.59
N LYS A 512 -12.98 7.38 22.58
CA LYS A 512 -13.48 6.61 21.43
C LYS A 512 -15.00 6.49 21.46
#